data_AF-A0A497MQR9-F1
#
_entry.id   AF-A0A497MQR9-F1
#
_cell.length_a   1.000
_cell.length_b   1.000
_cell.length_c   1.000
_cell.angle_alpha   90.00
_cell.angle_beta   90.00
_cell.angle_gamma   90.00
#
_symmetry.space_group_name_H-M   'P 1'
#
loop_
_entity.id
_entity.type
_entity.pdbx_description
1 polymer ?
#
loop_
_entity_poly.entity_id
_entity_poly.type
_entity_poly.pdbx_seq_one_letter_code
_entity_poly.pdbx_strand_id
1 'polypeptide(L)'
;MDEESKLNRVVEKILEARPDLTRSHVLELVKRKLEEAGNLLNPEGAACLVASELGVELWNRNISTELKVKDLAPGLRDVSLVGRVLAVHPVKAFRRPTGEEGKLRRLILGDSTGTVEVYLW
;
A
#
# COMPACT_ATOMS: atom_id res chain seq x y z
N MET A 1 -4.26 -1.25 -14.28
CA MET A 1 -3.08 -2.14 -14.17
C MET A 1 -3.50 -3.34 -13.34
N ASP A 2 -3.46 -4.54 -13.93
CA ASP A 2 -4.00 -5.77 -13.35
C ASP A 2 -3.14 -6.34 -12.21
N GLU A 3 -3.73 -7.23 -11.41
CA GLU A 3 -3.11 -7.85 -10.23
C GLU A 3 -1.96 -8.82 -10.62
N GLU A 4 -2.06 -9.40 -11.82
CA GLU A 4 -1.05 -10.28 -12.41
C GLU A 4 0.24 -9.52 -12.78
N SER A 5 0.12 -8.27 -13.25
CA SER A 5 1.24 -7.39 -13.54
C SER A 5 2.04 -7.02 -12.29
N LYS A 6 1.37 -6.80 -11.15
CA LYS A 6 2.04 -6.49 -9.88
C LYS A 6 2.79 -7.69 -9.31
N LEU A 7 2.17 -8.87 -9.32
CA LEU A 7 2.82 -10.12 -8.91
C LEU A 7 4.09 -10.37 -9.73
N ASN A 8 3.99 -10.27 -11.06
CA ASN A 8 5.13 -10.47 -11.95
C ASN A 8 6.27 -9.50 -11.62
N ARG A 9 5.96 -8.22 -11.35
CA ARG A 9 6.98 -7.24 -10.94
C ARG A 9 7.73 -7.65 -9.67
N VAL A 10 7.04 -8.22 -8.70
CA VAL A 10 7.66 -8.69 -7.45
C VAL A 10 8.54 -9.91 -7.73
N VAL A 11 8.04 -10.88 -8.50
CA VAL A 11 8.79 -12.10 -8.84
C VAL A 11 10.07 -11.79 -9.62
N GLU A 12 10.02 -10.91 -10.61
CA GLU A 12 11.21 -10.51 -11.37
C GLU A 12 12.27 -9.87 -10.46
N LYS A 13 11.87 -9.00 -9.53
CA LYS A 13 12.81 -8.41 -8.55
C LYS A 13 13.46 -9.46 -7.64
N ILE A 14 12.73 -10.50 -7.25
CA ILE A 14 13.30 -11.60 -6.47
C ILE A 14 14.36 -12.33 -7.30
N LEU A 15 14.08 -12.62 -8.57
CA LEU A 15 15.00 -13.32 -9.47
C LEU A 15 16.25 -12.48 -9.80
N GLU A 16 16.09 -11.16 -9.94
CA GLU A 16 17.22 -10.23 -10.10
C GLU A 16 18.16 -10.25 -8.88
N ALA A 17 17.59 -10.28 -7.67
CA ALA A 17 18.37 -10.32 -6.43
C ALA A 17 18.90 -11.73 -6.09
N ARG A 18 18.22 -12.77 -6.55
CA ARG A 18 18.49 -14.19 -6.27
C ARG A 18 18.51 -14.99 -7.57
N PRO A 19 19.57 -14.85 -8.38
CA PRO A 19 19.71 -15.56 -9.65
C PRO A 19 19.91 -17.07 -9.48
N ASP A 20 20.15 -17.55 -8.25
CA ASP A 20 20.18 -18.96 -7.87
C ASP A 20 18.79 -19.61 -7.88
N LEU A 21 17.72 -18.82 -7.90
CA LEU A 21 16.35 -19.32 -7.89
C LEU A 21 15.73 -19.27 -9.30
N THR A 22 14.82 -20.19 -9.56
CA THR A 22 14.02 -20.22 -10.78
C THR A 22 12.65 -19.58 -10.54
N ARG A 23 12.06 -19.00 -11.60
CA ARG A 23 10.72 -18.41 -11.52
C ARG A 23 9.66 -19.38 -11.00
N SER A 24 9.71 -20.63 -11.46
CA SER A 24 8.82 -21.70 -11.00
C SER A 24 8.96 -21.96 -9.50
N HIS A 25 10.19 -21.99 -8.98
CA HIS A 25 10.42 -22.18 -7.55
C HIS A 25 9.91 -21.01 -6.71
N VAL A 26 10.12 -19.77 -7.17
CA VAL A 26 9.57 -18.59 -6.48
C VAL A 26 8.04 -18.64 -6.44
N LEU A 27 7.39 -18.99 -7.55
CA LEU A 27 5.92 -19.14 -7.60
C LEU A 27 5.40 -20.25 -6.67
N GLU A 28 6.13 -21.34 -6.53
CA GLU A 28 5.81 -22.41 -5.58
C GLU A 28 5.88 -21.91 -4.13
N LEU A 29 6.91 -21.14 -3.77
CA LEU A 29 7.03 -20.51 -2.46
C LEU A 29 5.86 -19.55 -2.19
N VAL A 30 5.47 -18.75 -3.18
CA VAL A 30 4.32 -17.82 -3.08
C VAL A 30 3.02 -18.58 -2.87
N LYS A 31 2.79 -19.64 -3.64
CA LYS A 31 1.60 -20.48 -3.51
C LYS A 31 1.50 -21.09 -2.12
N ARG A 32 2.61 -21.65 -1.60
CA ARG A 32 2.67 -22.16 -0.23
C ARG A 32 2.33 -21.08 0.79
N LYS A 33 2.79 -19.85 0.57
CA LYS A 33 2.49 -18.72 1.47
C LYS A 33 1.04 -18.27 1.46
N LEU A 34 0.38 -18.33 0.30
CA LEU A 34 -1.07 -18.12 0.20
C LEU A 34 -1.84 -19.20 0.97
N GLU A 35 -1.44 -20.47 0.83
CA GLU A 35 -2.07 -21.58 1.54
C GLU A 35 -1.93 -21.44 3.07
N GLU A 36 -0.73 -21.06 3.55
CA GLU A 36 -0.46 -20.82 4.98
C GLU A 36 -1.26 -19.64 5.56
N ALA A 37 -1.40 -18.56 4.80
CA ALA A 37 -2.09 -17.34 5.25
C ALA A 37 -3.60 -17.36 5.00
N GLY A 38 -4.10 -18.36 4.25
CA GLY A 38 -5.49 -18.44 3.82
C GLY A 38 -5.93 -17.19 3.04
N ASN A 39 -7.12 -16.68 3.35
CA ASN A 39 -7.71 -15.52 2.66
C ASN A 39 -7.16 -14.16 3.12
N LEU A 40 -6.11 -14.11 3.94
CA LEU A 40 -5.55 -12.86 4.45
C LEU A 40 -4.60 -12.17 3.47
N LEU A 41 -4.11 -12.90 2.47
CA LEU A 41 -3.16 -12.38 1.50
C LEU A 41 -3.69 -12.56 0.08
N ASN A 42 -3.43 -11.57 -0.75
CA ASN A 42 -3.48 -11.73 -2.19
C ASN A 42 -2.11 -12.21 -2.72
N PRO A 43 -2.02 -12.65 -3.99
CA PRO A 43 -0.76 -13.18 -4.55
C PRO A 43 0.42 -12.21 -4.47
N GLU A 44 0.17 -10.91 -4.67
CA GLU A 44 1.20 -9.87 -4.53
C GLU A 44 1.75 -9.79 -3.10
N GLY A 45 0.86 -9.81 -2.10
CA GLY A 45 1.22 -9.77 -0.68
C GLY A 45 2.03 -11.01 -0.27
N ALA A 46 1.62 -12.20 -0.74
CA ALA A 46 2.37 -13.43 -0.52
C ALA A 46 3.77 -13.38 -1.17
N ALA A 47 3.89 -12.83 -2.39
CA ALA A 47 5.18 -12.61 -3.04
C ALA A 47 6.07 -11.62 -2.28
N CYS A 48 5.50 -10.57 -1.70
CA CYS A 48 6.24 -9.64 -0.86
C CYS A 48 6.81 -10.31 0.40
N LEU A 49 6.03 -11.19 1.04
CA LEU A 49 6.51 -11.95 2.19
C LEU A 49 7.65 -12.90 1.82
N VAL A 50 7.50 -13.65 0.72
CA VAL A 50 8.55 -14.54 0.22
C VAL A 50 9.84 -13.77 -0.05
N ALA A 51 9.75 -12.59 -0.68
CA ALA A 51 10.92 -11.75 -0.90
C ALA A 51 11.60 -11.35 0.41
N SER A 52 10.83 -10.93 1.42
CA SER A 52 11.34 -10.60 2.74
C SER A 52 12.04 -11.79 3.42
N GLU A 53 11.46 -12.99 3.33
CA GLU A 53 12.04 -14.22 3.87
C GLU A 53 13.35 -14.61 3.15
N LEU A 54 13.45 -14.31 1.85
CA LEU A 54 14.64 -14.52 1.04
C LEU A 54 15.72 -13.43 1.23
N GLY A 55 15.49 -12.46 2.11
CA GLY A 55 16.39 -11.34 2.36
C GLY A 55 16.41 -10.30 1.21
N VAL A 56 15.41 -10.34 0.33
CA VAL A 56 15.26 -9.39 -0.77
C VAL A 56 14.48 -8.19 -0.29
N GLU A 57 15.18 -7.08 -0.07
CA GLU A 57 14.52 -5.81 0.22
C GLU A 57 13.83 -5.27 -1.05
N LEU A 58 12.54 -5.57 -1.19
CA LEU A 58 11.69 -4.97 -2.22
C LEU A 58 11.45 -3.47 -1.98
N TRP A 59 11.95 -2.94 -0.87
CA TRP A 59 11.62 -1.66 -0.26
C TRP A 59 12.49 -0.54 -0.84
N ASN A 60 12.74 -0.56 -2.15
CA ASN A 60 13.01 0.70 -2.82
C ASN A 60 11.71 1.48 -2.77
N ARG A 61 11.67 2.57 -1.97
CA ARG A 61 10.53 3.44 -1.60
C ARG A 61 9.68 4.01 -2.76
N ASN A 62 9.80 3.50 -3.98
CA ASN A 62 8.76 3.63 -4.97
C ASN A 62 7.62 2.67 -4.60
N ILE A 63 6.91 2.99 -3.52
CA ILE A 63 5.48 2.69 -3.47
C ILE A 63 4.98 3.24 -4.80
N SER A 64 4.64 2.35 -5.73
CA SER A 64 4.08 2.75 -7.01
C SER A 64 2.67 3.24 -6.73
N THR A 65 2.57 4.43 -6.18
CA THR A 65 1.32 5.15 -6.05
C THR A 65 1.04 5.76 -7.41
N GLU A 66 0.62 4.93 -8.35
CA GLU A 66 0.11 5.42 -9.63
C GLU A 66 -1.11 6.31 -9.43
N LEU A 67 -1.86 6.06 -8.35
CA LEU A 67 -2.99 6.89 -7.95
C LEU A 67 -2.52 8.28 -7.57
N LYS A 68 -3.01 9.26 -8.33
CA LYS A 68 -2.91 10.68 -8.03
C LYS A 68 -4.16 11.16 -7.35
N VAL A 69 -4.10 12.37 -6.79
CA VAL A 69 -5.25 13.01 -6.13
C VAL A 69 -6.49 13.05 -7.04
N LYS A 70 -6.31 13.34 -8.34
CA LYS A 70 -7.43 13.38 -9.32
C LYS A 70 -8.13 12.04 -9.53
N ASP A 71 -7.47 10.93 -9.21
CA ASP A 71 -7.99 9.57 -9.46
C ASP A 71 -8.80 9.04 -8.27
N LEU A 72 -8.85 9.78 -7.16
CA LEU A 72 -9.64 9.43 -5.99
C LEU A 72 -11.13 9.44 -6.32
N ALA A 73 -11.78 8.30 -6.13
CA ALA A 73 -13.21 8.12 -6.31
C ALA A 73 -13.82 7.34 -5.13
N PRO A 74 -15.10 7.57 -4.79
CA PRO A 74 -15.81 6.75 -3.83
C PRO A 74 -15.77 5.27 -4.20
N GLY A 75 -15.63 4.40 -3.19
CA GLY A 75 -15.63 2.95 -3.37
C GLY A 75 -14.25 2.32 -3.62
N LEU A 76 -13.20 3.11 -3.88
CA LEU A 76 -11.83 2.60 -3.88
C LEU A 76 -11.44 2.06 -2.49
N ARG A 77 -10.67 0.97 -2.46
CA ARG A 77 -10.13 0.32 -1.26
C ARG A 77 -8.62 0.18 -1.40
N ASP A 78 -7.91 0.10 -0.28
CA ASP A 78 -6.44 -0.04 -0.20
C ASP A 78 -5.67 0.94 -1.11
N VAL A 79 -6.02 2.22 -0.99
CA VAL A 79 -5.41 3.30 -1.78
C VAL A 79 -4.12 3.78 -1.12
N SER A 80 -3.06 3.83 -1.91
CA SER A 80 -1.80 4.52 -1.56
C SER A 80 -1.54 5.63 -2.58
N LEU A 81 -1.31 6.86 -2.09
CA LEU A 81 -0.96 8.03 -2.90
C LEU A 81 0.19 8.81 -2.27
N VAL A 82 1.02 9.46 -3.09
CA VAL A 82 2.11 10.33 -2.63
C VAL A 82 1.79 11.78 -2.96
N GLY A 83 1.80 12.63 -1.94
CA GLY A 83 1.59 14.06 -2.07
C GLY A 83 2.39 14.86 -1.03
N ARG A 84 2.44 16.18 -1.21
CA ARG A 84 2.98 17.13 -0.25
C ARG A 84 1.89 17.63 0.68
N VAL A 85 2.15 17.64 1.98
CA VAL A 85 1.28 18.32 2.95
C VAL A 85 1.42 19.82 2.76
N LEU A 86 0.35 20.47 2.30
CA LEU A 86 0.30 21.91 2.02
C LEU A 86 -0.12 22.71 3.26
N ALA A 87 -0.97 22.15 4.11
CA ALA A 87 -1.40 22.79 5.35
C ALA A 87 -1.75 21.76 6.43
N VAL A 88 -1.49 22.14 7.69
CA VAL A 88 -1.88 21.41 8.90
C VAL A 88 -2.71 22.35 9.76
N HIS A 89 -4.01 22.08 9.91
CA HIS A 89 -4.88 22.91 10.74
C HIS A 89 -4.77 22.55 12.23
N PRO A 90 -5.14 23.47 13.15
CA PRO A 90 -5.25 23.18 14.57
C PRO A 90 -6.22 22.03 14.86
N VAL A 91 -6.00 21.35 15.99
CA VAL A 91 -6.93 20.32 16.49
C VAL A 91 -8.23 20.98 16.94
N LYS A 92 -9.36 20.41 16.53
CA LYS A 92 -10.69 20.78 17.01
C LYS A 92 -11.21 19.69 17.94
N ALA A 93 -11.66 20.07 19.14
CA ALA A 93 -12.36 19.17 20.04
C ALA A 93 -13.88 19.24 19.80
N PHE A 94 -14.58 18.12 19.96
CA PHE A 94 -16.04 18.02 19.89
C PHE A 94 -16.55 17.05 20.96
N ARG A 95 -17.82 17.17 21.37
CA ARG A 95 -18.46 16.19 22.26
C ARG A 95 -19.16 15.10 21.48
N ARG A 96 -18.90 13.85 21.83
CA ARG A 96 -19.64 12.68 21.32
C ARG A 96 -20.99 12.57 22.03
N PRO A 97 -21.99 11.90 21.43
CA PRO A 97 -23.26 11.59 22.09
C PRO A 97 -23.08 10.80 23.40
N THR A 98 -22.00 10.02 23.50
CA THR A 98 -21.62 9.25 24.70
C THR A 98 -21.07 10.12 25.84
N GLY A 99 -20.88 11.43 25.63
CA GLY A 99 -20.32 12.37 26.61
C GLY A 99 -18.79 12.51 26.54
N GLU A 100 -18.10 11.62 25.83
CA GLU A 100 -16.65 11.66 25.65
C GLU A 100 -16.22 12.80 24.70
N GLU A 101 -14.98 13.27 24.86
CA GLU A 101 -14.37 14.24 23.95
C GLU A 101 -13.77 13.51 22.73
N GLY A 102 -14.21 13.89 21.53
CA GLY A 102 -13.55 13.57 20.27
C GLY A 102 -12.61 14.69 19.85
N LYS A 103 -11.56 14.34 19.10
CA LYS A 103 -10.64 15.30 18.49
C LYS A 103 -10.60 15.07 17.00
N LEU A 104 -10.39 16.14 16.25
CA LEU A 104 -10.31 16.11 14.80
C LEU A 104 -9.16 17.03 14.37
N ARG A 105 -8.37 16.60 13.39
CA ARG A 105 -7.41 17.46 12.69
C ARG A 105 -7.59 17.35 11.18
N ARG A 106 -7.68 18.50 10.51
CA ARG A 106 -7.72 18.59 9.04
C ARG A 106 -6.32 18.86 8.49
N LEU A 107 -5.94 18.13 7.44
CA LEU A 107 -4.75 18.36 6.63
C LEU A 107 -5.16 18.67 5.18
N ILE A 108 -4.37 19.46 4.48
CA ILE A 108 -4.48 19.62 3.01
C ILE A 108 -3.28 18.91 2.39
N LEU A 109 -3.54 17.91 1.55
CA LEU A 109 -2.54 17.15 0.80
C LEU A 109 -2.69 17.51 -0.69
N GLY A 110 -1.58 17.69 -1.40
CA GLY A 110 -1.61 17.97 -2.83
C GLY A 110 -0.50 17.27 -3.62
N ASP A 111 -0.78 17.00 -4.88
CA ASP A 111 0.19 16.54 -5.88
C ASP A 111 0.06 17.37 -7.17
N SER A 112 0.72 16.95 -8.25
CA SER A 112 0.67 17.65 -9.54
C SER A 112 -0.71 17.66 -10.20
N THR A 113 -1.69 16.92 -9.67
CA THR A 113 -3.02 16.74 -10.26
C THR A 113 -4.14 17.42 -9.48
N GLY A 114 -3.89 17.81 -8.23
CA GLY A 114 -4.89 18.50 -7.42
C GLY A 114 -4.60 18.46 -5.92
N THR A 115 -5.62 18.80 -5.14
CA THR A 115 -5.58 18.81 -3.66
C THR A 115 -6.75 18.04 -3.08
N VAL A 116 -6.52 17.38 -1.94
CA VAL A 116 -7.54 16.67 -1.18
C VAL A 116 -7.45 17.06 0.30
N GLU A 117 -8.61 17.15 0.96
CA GLU A 117 -8.68 17.34 2.41
C GLU A 117 -8.65 15.98 3.12
N VAL A 118 -7.79 15.84 4.11
CA VAL A 118 -7.69 14.63 4.95
C VAL A 118 -8.15 14.98 6.36
N TYR A 119 -9.15 14.26 6.85
CA TYR A 119 -9.70 14.41 8.20
C TYR A 119 -9.21 13.26 9.08
N LEU A 120 -8.41 13.58 10.09
CA LEU A 120 -7.94 12.65 11.12
C LEU A 120 -8.87 12.78 12.33
N TRP A 121 -9.54 11.69 12.69
CA TRP A 121 -10.50 11.60 13.80
C TRP A 121 -9.92 10.90 15.03
#